data_AF-D6Z7J9-F1
#
_entry.id   AF-D6Z7J9-F1
#
_cell.length_a   1.000
_cell.length_b   1.000
_cell.length_c   1.000
_cell.angle_alpha   90.00
_cell.angle_beta   90.00
_cell.angle_gamma   90.00
#
_symmetry.space_group_name_H-M   'P 1'
#
loop_
_entity.id
_entity.type
_entity.pdbx_description
1 polymer ?
#
loop_
_entity_poly.entity_id
_entity_poly.type
_entity_poly.pdbx_seq_one_letter_code
_entity_poly.pdbx_strand_id
1 'polypeptide(L)'
;MKTSRVTTALLSSIAVAGYGVAAFSYADPAPEAQDSCAAIDRAAHDSAVNMDKIHGIAQTISPALPHPDHPEQETGNVNIIDLFFKARDLSRSLRQSSNELRAAEAGVDLPELRDAADNLAQVNDDTATSFDNASNPLGSRPPMNEMANQMFDTVKGAIQAFQNFNSVYSNHCGEDLMPNYEDQPSADEPAPPADEPAPPAEEAAPAGGN
;
A
#
# COMPACT_ATOMS: atom_id res chain seq x y z
N MET A 1 53.34 36.23 -33.25
CA MET A 1 52.29 35.29 -32.80
C MET A 1 52.71 34.71 -31.46
N LYS A 2 52.01 35.09 -30.39
CA LYS A 2 52.22 34.60 -29.02
C LYS A 2 50.85 34.36 -28.38
N THR A 3 50.76 33.22 -27.73
CA THR A 3 49.72 32.57 -26.91
C THR A 3 48.90 33.47 -25.97
N SER A 4 47.61 33.19 -25.79
CA SER A 4 47.08 32.52 -24.57
C SER A 4 45.57 32.23 -24.62
N ARG A 5 45.16 31.10 -24.03
CA ARG A 5 43.79 30.64 -23.76
C ARG A 5 43.23 31.33 -22.51
N VAL A 6 41.92 31.60 -22.43
CA VAL A 6 41.10 31.49 -21.20
C VAL A 6 39.63 31.21 -21.56
N THR A 7 39.13 30.14 -20.95
CA THR A 7 37.76 29.62 -20.89
C THR A 7 36.85 30.51 -20.02
N THR A 8 35.58 30.71 -20.36
CA THR A 8 34.56 31.09 -19.35
C THR A 8 33.19 30.53 -19.74
N ALA A 9 32.61 29.79 -18.81
CA ALA A 9 31.29 29.17 -18.85
C ALA A 9 30.16 30.21 -18.81
N LEU A 10 29.03 29.90 -19.45
CA LEU A 10 27.76 30.57 -19.21
C LEU A 10 26.73 29.51 -18.81
N LEU A 11 26.65 29.30 -17.50
CA LEU A 11 25.52 28.75 -16.78
C LEU A 11 24.29 29.59 -17.10
N SER A 12 23.27 28.99 -17.69
CA SER A 12 21.95 29.61 -17.82
C SER A 12 21.05 29.04 -16.74
N SER A 13 21.03 29.74 -15.61
CA SER A 13 20.11 29.52 -14.50
C SER A 13 18.74 30.11 -14.87
N ILE A 14 17.72 29.27 -15.03
CA ILE A 14 16.33 29.72 -15.00
C ILE A 14 15.81 29.46 -13.59
N ALA A 15 15.78 30.51 -12.78
CA ALA A 15 15.07 30.54 -11.52
C ALA A 15 13.64 31.01 -11.79
N VAL A 16 12.66 30.11 -11.64
CA VAL A 16 11.25 30.50 -11.50
C VAL A 16 10.90 30.37 -10.02
N ALA A 17 10.84 31.52 -9.34
CA ALA A 17 10.23 31.64 -8.04
C ALA A 17 8.77 32.09 -8.24
N GLY A 18 7.81 31.22 -7.92
CA GLY A 18 6.39 31.51 -7.96
C GLY A 18 5.64 30.62 -6.98
N TYR A 19 5.19 31.23 -5.88
CA TYR A 19 4.11 30.82 -4.97
C TYR A 19 3.71 29.33 -4.89
N GLY A 20 4.11 28.69 -3.78
CA GLY A 20 3.15 28.12 -2.83
C GLY A 20 2.19 27.05 -3.34
N VAL A 21 2.74 25.90 -3.71
CA VAL A 21 2.17 24.59 -3.36
C VAL A 21 3.35 23.75 -2.90
N ALA A 22 3.25 23.07 -1.76
CA ALA A 22 4.14 21.94 -1.50
C ALA A 22 3.78 20.87 -2.52
N ALA A 23 4.28 21.02 -3.75
CA ALA A 23 4.32 19.93 -4.69
C ALA A 23 5.26 18.93 -4.05
N PHE A 24 4.72 17.79 -3.64
CA PHE A 24 5.52 16.58 -3.49
C PHE A 24 6.25 16.43 -4.82
N SER A 25 7.54 16.78 -4.85
CA SER A 25 8.33 16.74 -6.06
C SER A 25 8.55 15.28 -6.41
N TYR A 26 7.58 14.69 -7.12
CA TYR A 26 7.81 13.49 -7.90
C TYR A 26 8.96 13.83 -8.84
N ALA A 27 10.13 13.24 -8.58
CA ALA A 27 11.23 13.35 -9.53
C ALA A 27 10.80 12.55 -10.76
N ASP A 28 10.80 13.15 -11.94
CA ASP A 28 10.60 12.35 -13.15
C ASP A 28 11.63 11.21 -13.17
N PRO A 29 11.25 9.98 -13.59
CA PRO A 29 12.19 8.89 -13.75
C PRO A 29 13.38 9.33 -14.59
N ALA A 30 14.57 8.83 -14.28
CA ALA A 30 15.71 9.01 -15.18
C ALA A 30 15.33 8.49 -16.60
N PRO A 31 15.74 9.15 -17.70
CA PRO A 31 15.35 8.73 -19.06
C PRO A 31 15.65 7.25 -19.35
N GLU A 32 16.72 6.72 -18.78
CA GLU A 32 17.12 5.32 -18.85
C GLU A 32 16.23 4.34 -18.05
N ALA A 33 15.46 4.84 -17.07
CA ALA A 33 14.56 4.07 -16.22
C ALA A 33 13.10 4.12 -16.71
N GLN A 34 12.77 5.03 -17.61
CA GLN A 34 11.39 5.40 -17.95
C GLN A 34 10.56 4.23 -18.48
N ASP A 35 11.14 3.42 -19.39
CA ASP A 35 10.47 2.24 -19.95
C ASP A 35 10.28 1.14 -18.88
N SER A 36 11.28 0.94 -18.01
CA SER A 36 11.20 -0.03 -16.91
C SER A 36 10.14 0.37 -15.88
N CYS A 37 10.08 1.66 -15.53
CA CYS A 37 9.07 2.21 -14.64
C CYS A 37 7.67 2.08 -15.24
N ALA A 38 7.49 2.45 -16.52
CA ALA A 38 6.21 2.31 -17.21
C ALA A 38 5.74 0.85 -17.32
N ALA A 39 6.67 -0.10 -17.49
CA ALA A 39 6.35 -1.53 -17.58
C ALA A 39 5.79 -2.08 -16.25
N ILE A 40 6.30 -1.61 -15.12
CA ILE A 40 5.93 -2.13 -13.79
C ILE A 40 4.91 -1.26 -13.04
N ASP A 41 4.70 -0.01 -13.47
CA ASP A 41 3.87 1.01 -12.81
C ASP A 41 2.53 0.47 -12.28
N ARG A 42 1.75 -0.17 -13.15
CA ARG A 42 0.47 -0.78 -12.77
C ARG A 42 0.63 -1.83 -11.66
N ALA A 43 1.55 -2.76 -11.84
CA ALA A 43 1.79 -3.84 -10.89
C ALA A 43 2.32 -3.30 -9.54
N ALA A 44 3.10 -2.22 -9.58
CA ALA A 44 3.62 -1.53 -8.41
C ALA A 44 2.47 -0.90 -7.59
N HIS A 45 1.55 -0.20 -8.25
CA HIS A 45 0.36 0.37 -7.63
C HIS A 45 -0.61 -0.69 -7.10
N ASP A 46 -0.86 -1.76 -7.86
CA ASP A 46 -1.70 -2.88 -7.41
C ASP A 46 -1.07 -3.58 -6.17
N SER A 47 0.26 -3.61 -6.08
CA SER A 47 0.98 -4.08 -4.90
C SER A 47 0.86 -3.13 -3.70
N ALA A 48 0.85 -1.81 -3.94
CA ALA A 48 0.63 -0.81 -2.89
C ALA A 48 -0.76 -0.92 -2.26
N VAL A 49 -1.80 -1.20 -3.06
CA VAL A 49 -3.17 -1.44 -2.55
C VAL A 49 -3.22 -2.66 -1.61
N ASN A 50 -2.37 -3.67 -1.82
CA ASN A 50 -2.28 -4.81 -0.91
C ASN A 50 -1.72 -4.42 0.46
N MET A 51 -0.94 -3.35 0.57
CA MET A 51 -0.40 -2.89 1.85
C MET A 51 -1.48 -2.38 2.81
N ASP A 52 -2.49 -1.67 2.30
CA ASP A 52 -3.64 -1.26 3.11
C ASP A 52 -4.39 -2.48 3.67
N LYS A 53 -4.55 -3.52 2.85
CA LYS A 53 -5.19 -4.78 3.26
C LYS A 53 -4.36 -5.54 4.29
N ILE A 54 -3.04 -5.59 4.10
CA ILE A 54 -2.09 -6.18 5.06
C ILE A 54 -2.17 -5.43 6.40
N HIS A 55 -2.21 -4.10 6.37
CA HIS A 55 -2.34 -3.27 7.57
C HIS A 55 -3.66 -3.53 8.30
N GLY A 56 -4.78 -3.66 7.57
CA GLY A 56 -6.07 -4.02 8.16
C GLY A 56 -6.10 -5.41 8.83
N ILE A 57 -5.32 -6.37 8.32
CA ILE A 57 -5.11 -7.67 8.99
C ILE A 57 -4.29 -7.50 10.27
N ALA A 58 -3.21 -6.71 10.23
CA ALA A 58 -2.36 -6.46 11.39
C ALA A 58 -3.17 -5.90 12.57
N GLN A 59 -4.05 -4.92 12.31
CA GLN A 59 -4.97 -4.35 13.31
C GLN A 59 -5.93 -5.39 13.89
N THR A 60 -6.36 -6.36 13.08
CA THR A 60 -7.29 -7.42 13.50
C THR A 60 -6.62 -8.46 14.40
N ILE A 61 -5.33 -8.74 14.17
CA ILE A 61 -4.55 -9.75 14.91
C ILE A 61 -3.89 -9.16 16.16
N SER A 62 -3.54 -7.87 16.15
CA SER A 62 -2.79 -7.22 17.23
C SER A 62 -3.37 -7.48 18.64
N PRO A 63 -4.72 -7.53 18.86
CA PRO A 63 -5.27 -7.85 20.18
C PRO A 63 -4.95 -9.27 20.68
N ALA A 64 -4.69 -10.25 19.80
CA ALA A 64 -4.30 -11.61 20.20
C ALA A 64 -2.81 -11.75 20.59
N LEU A 65 -2.01 -10.69 20.40
CA LEU A 65 -0.59 -10.71 20.73
C LEU A 65 -0.37 -10.12 22.13
N PRO A 66 0.62 -10.61 22.89
CA PRO A 66 1.00 -10.00 24.16
C PRO A 66 1.42 -8.54 23.94
N HIS A 67 1.00 -7.64 24.84
CA HIS A 67 1.43 -6.25 24.77
C HIS A 67 2.96 -6.18 24.94
N PRO A 68 3.71 -5.47 24.07
CA PRO A 68 5.17 -5.46 24.12
C PRO A 68 5.71 -4.93 25.46
N ASP A 69 5.03 -3.95 26.06
CA ASP A 69 5.41 -3.39 27.37
C ASP A 69 4.79 -4.13 28.57
N HIS A 70 3.77 -4.95 28.33
CA HIS A 70 2.99 -5.63 29.38
C HIS A 70 2.59 -7.04 28.94
N PRO A 71 3.56 -7.95 28.76
CA PRO A 71 3.32 -9.29 28.25
C PRO A 71 2.42 -10.14 29.16
N GLU A 72 2.23 -9.72 30.41
CA GLU A 72 1.32 -10.32 31.40
C GLU A 72 -0.16 -9.95 31.22
N GLN A 73 -0.50 -8.96 30.38
CA GLN A 73 -1.88 -8.59 30.13
C GLN A 73 -2.62 -9.69 29.37
N GLU A 74 -3.89 -9.90 29.71
CA GLU A 74 -4.76 -10.83 28.97
C GLU A 74 -4.84 -10.40 27.50
N THR A 75 -4.62 -11.36 26.60
CA THR A 75 -4.83 -11.15 25.16
C THR A 75 -6.32 -10.94 24.89
N GLY A 76 -6.63 -9.98 24.02
CA GLY A 76 -7.99 -9.65 23.62
C GLY A 76 -8.62 -10.71 22.71
N ASN A 77 -9.95 -10.64 22.56
CA ASN A 77 -10.68 -11.50 21.64
C ASN A 77 -10.48 -11.05 20.18
N VAL A 78 -10.02 -11.95 19.32
CA VAL A 78 -9.97 -11.72 17.87
C VAL A 78 -11.28 -12.13 17.22
N ASN A 79 -11.81 -11.27 16.35
CA ASN A 79 -12.91 -11.64 15.47
C ASN A 79 -12.41 -12.55 14.35
N ILE A 80 -12.42 -13.86 14.61
CA ILE A 80 -11.92 -14.89 13.66
C ILE A 80 -12.69 -14.89 12.34
N ILE A 81 -13.98 -14.52 12.35
CA ILE A 81 -14.80 -14.46 11.15
C ILE A 81 -14.34 -13.30 10.26
N ASP A 82 -14.13 -12.12 10.83
CA ASP A 82 -13.60 -10.96 10.11
C ASP A 82 -12.18 -11.23 9.57
N LEU A 83 -11.31 -11.80 10.41
CA LEU A 83 -9.96 -12.19 10.02
C LEU A 83 -9.96 -13.18 8.85
N PHE A 84 -10.87 -14.15 8.85
CA PHE A 84 -11.03 -15.11 7.76
C PHE A 84 -11.38 -14.42 6.43
N PHE A 85 -12.34 -13.49 6.44
CA PHE A 85 -12.75 -12.81 5.21
C PHE A 85 -11.64 -11.90 4.68
N LYS A 86 -10.98 -11.14 5.57
CA LYS A 86 -9.83 -10.29 5.21
C LYS A 86 -8.67 -11.11 4.66
N ALA A 87 -8.31 -12.22 5.30
CA ALA A 87 -7.23 -13.10 4.84
C ALA A 87 -7.51 -13.70 3.46
N ARG A 88 -8.75 -14.12 3.19
CA ARG A 88 -9.15 -14.68 1.90
C ARG A 88 -9.18 -13.64 0.77
N ASP A 89 -9.65 -12.42 1.06
CA ASP A 89 -9.62 -11.32 0.08
C ASP A 89 -8.18 -10.91 -0.23
N LEU A 90 -7.35 -10.78 0.80
CA LEU A 90 -5.94 -10.46 0.63
C LEU A 90 -5.18 -11.54 -0.14
N SER A 91 -5.36 -12.82 0.17
CA SER A 91 -4.72 -13.93 -0.56
C SER A 91 -4.96 -13.84 -2.07
N ARG A 92 -6.20 -13.55 -2.49
CA ARG A 92 -6.52 -13.36 -3.91
C ARG A 92 -5.79 -12.17 -4.53
N SER A 93 -5.77 -11.06 -3.79
CA SER A 93 -5.17 -9.80 -4.25
C SER A 93 -3.64 -9.92 -4.37
N LEU A 94 -3.01 -10.64 -3.44
CA LEU A 94 -1.57 -10.96 -3.48
C LEU A 94 -1.22 -11.86 -4.65
N ARG A 95 -2.01 -12.90 -4.94
CA ARG A 95 -1.79 -13.75 -6.13
C ARG A 95 -1.94 -12.97 -7.42
N GLN A 96 -2.91 -12.06 -7.49
CA GLN A 96 -3.07 -11.19 -8.66
C GLN A 96 -1.84 -10.30 -8.86
N SER A 97 -1.46 -9.54 -7.82
CA SER A 97 -0.28 -8.66 -7.85
C SER A 97 1.01 -9.43 -8.15
N SER A 98 1.18 -10.63 -7.59
CA SER A 98 2.32 -11.50 -7.89
C SER A 98 2.39 -11.88 -9.38
N ASN A 99 1.26 -12.22 -9.99
CA ASN A 99 1.19 -12.52 -11.43
C ASN A 99 1.47 -11.27 -12.28
N GLU A 100 0.97 -10.11 -11.87
CA GLU A 100 1.18 -8.84 -12.57
C GLU A 100 2.66 -8.40 -12.52
N LEU A 101 3.32 -8.54 -11.36
CA LEU A 101 4.75 -8.28 -11.20
C LEU A 101 5.59 -9.17 -12.12
N ARG A 102 5.30 -10.48 -12.18
CA ARG A 102 6.00 -11.40 -13.09
C ARG A 102 5.68 -11.14 -14.56
N ALA A 103 4.46 -10.72 -14.88
CA ALA A 103 4.10 -10.35 -16.26
C ALA A 103 4.84 -9.09 -16.73
N ALA A 104 5.15 -8.16 -15.82
CA ALA A 104 5.91 -6.95 -16.10
C ALA A 104 7.42 -7.20 -16.30
N GLU A 105 7.96 -8.32 -15.80
CA GLU A 105 9.40 -8.64 -15.78
C GLU A 105 10.09 -8.43 -17.14
N ALA A 106 9.44 -8.83 -18.23
CA ALA A 106 10.00 -8.73 -19.58
C ALA A 106 10.19 -7.29 -20.09
N GLY A 107 9.54 -6.30 -19.46
CA GLY A 107 9.68 -4.87 -19.77
C GLY A 107 10.61 -4.12 -18.82
N VAL A 108 11.19 -4.79 -17.81
CA VAL A 108 12.07 -4.18 -16.81
C VAL A 108 13.53 -4.47 -17.14
N ASP A 109 14.21 -3.48 -17.70
CA ASP A 109 15.63 -3.55 -18.07
C ASP A 109 16.58 -3.23 -16.89
N LEU A 110 16.06 -2.60 -15.83
CA LEU A 110 16.79 -2.31 -14.60
C LEU A 110 16.91 -3.57 -13.73
N PRO A 111 18.11 -4.19 -13.57
CA PRO A 111 18.24 -5.46 -12.86
C PRO A 111 17.78 -5.39 -11.41
N GLU A 112 18.13 -4.32 -10.69
CA GLU A 112 17.75 -4.15 -9.28
C GLU A 112 16.23 -4.04 -9.09
N LEU A 113 15.54 -3.33 -10.00
CA LEU A 113 14.09 -3.20 -9.97
C LEU A 113 13.40 -4.53 -10.32
N ARG A 114 13.94 -5.26 -11.30
CA ARG A 114 13.44 -6.58 -11.69
C ARG A 114 13.59 -7.59 -10.55
N ASP A 115 14.76 -7.64 -9.92
CA ASP A 115 15.04 -8.56 -8.81
C ASP A 115 14.18 -8.22 -7.58
N ALA A 116 13.98 -6.94 -7.30
CA ALA A 116 13.08 -6.50 -6.23
C ALA A 116 11.61 -6.87 -6.50
N ALA A 117 11.16 -6.74 -7.76
CA ALA A 117 9.82 -7.12 -8.19
C ALA A 117 9.58 -8.63 -8.10
N ASP A 118 10.54 -9.46 -8.54
CA ASP A 118 10.45 -10.92 -8.44
C ASP A 118 10.43 -11.38 -6.97
N ASN A 119 11.28 -10.79 -6.12
CA ASN A 119 11.27 -11.06 -4.69
C ASN A 119 9.91 -10.69 -4.05
N LEU A 120 9.33 -9.54 -4.40
CA LEU A 120 8.00 -9.15 -3.92
C LEU A 120 6.93 -10.12 -4.43
N ALA A 121 6.98 -10.53 -5.69
CA ALA A 121 6.05 -11.51 -6.26
C ALA A 121 6.11 -12.86 -5.52
N GLN A 122 7.31 -13.33 -5.20
CA GLN A 122 7.51 -14.55 -4.41
C GLN A 122 6.94 -14.41 -3.00
N VAL A 123 7.24 -13.32 -2.30
CA VAL A 123 6.70 -13.08 -0.96
C VAL A 123 5.18 -12.95 -0.97
N ASN A 124 4.60 -12.37 -2.02
CA ASN A 124 3.14 -12.31 -2.20
C ASN A 124 2.53 -13.71 -2.32
N ASP A 125 3.15 -14.64 -3.06
CA ASP A 125 2.67 -16.02 -3.17
C ASP A 125 2.77 -16.80 -1.86
N ASP A 126 3.88 -16.62 -1.14
CA ASP A 126 4.11 -17.26 0.16
C ASP A 126 3.11 -16.73 1.20
N THR A 127 2.88 -15.41 1.20
CA THR A 127 1.91 -14.74 2.05
C THR A 127 0.48 -15.19 1.74
N ALA A 128 0.10 -15.25 0.46
CA ALA A 128 -1.20 -15.75 0.04
C ALA A 128 -1.42 -17.20 0.47
N THR A 129 -0.40 -18.05 0.32
CA THR A 129 -0.44 -19.46 0.75
C THR A 129 -0.60 -19.58 2.26
N SER A 130 0.09 -18.75 3.04
CA SER A 130 -0.08 -18.68 4.50
C SER A 130 -1.51 -18.32 4.89
N PHE A 131 -2.12 -17.31 4.23
CA PHE A 131 -3.50 -16.91 4.49
C PHE A 131 -4.54 -17.94 4.02
N ASP A 132 -4.31 -18.63 2.90
CA ASP A 132 -5.15 -19.74 2.46
C ASP A 132 -5.15 -20.88 3.48
N ASN A 133 -3.98 -21.21 4.04
CA ASN A 133 -3.85 -22.23 5.08
C ASN A 133 -4.53 -21.81 6.39
N ALA A 134 -4.32 -20.56 6.82
CA ALA A 134 -4.94 -19.99 8.01
C ALA A 134 -6.47 -19.92 7.90
N SER A 135 -6.99 -19.69 6.69
CA SER A 135 -8.42 -19.63 6.40
C SER A 135 -9.02 -20.98 5.99
N ASN A 136 -8.29 -22.09 5.98
CA ASN A 136 -8.87 -23.39 5.62
C ASN A 136 -9.82 -23.89 6.73
N PRO A 137 -11.15 -24.02 6.49
CA PRO A 137 -12.08 -24.49 7.52
C PRO A 137 -11.94 -25.99 7.84
N LEU A 138 -11.27 -26.75 6.98
CA LEU A 138 -11.03 -28.19 7.13
C LEU A 138 -9.61 -28.51 7.63
N GLY A 139 -8.76 -27.49 7.79
CA GLY A 139 -7.39 -27.66 8.27
C GLY A 139 -7.33 -27.86 9.79
N SER A 140 -6.32 -28.58 10.26
CA SER A 140 -5.95 -28.61 11.68
C SER A 140 -5.53 -27.21 12.11
N ARG A 141 -6.26 -26.60 13.04
CA ARG A 141 -5.94 -25.26 13.55
C ARG A 141 -4.97 -25.37 14.72
N PRO A 142 -3.79 -24.73 14.64
CA PRO A 142 -2.95 -24.57 15.81
C PRO A 142 -3.67 -23.73 16.88
N PRO A 143 -3.19 -23.74 18.13
CA PRO A 143 -3.64 -22.82 19.15
C PRO A 143 -3.64 -21.36 18.65
N MET A 144 -4.61 -20.54 19.08
CA MET A 144 -4.82 -19.18 18.56
C MET A 144 -3.59 -18.27 18.70
N ASN A 145 -2.80 -18.43 19.75
CA ASN A 145 -1.54 -17.70 19.96
C ASN A 145 -0.48 -18.08 18.92
N GLU A 146 -0.38 -19.36 18.55
CA GLU A 146 0.54 -19.81 17.51
C GLU A 146 0.08 -19.32 16.13
N MET A 147 -1.22 -19.39 15.84
CA MET A 147 -1.82 -18.82 14.62
C MET A 147 -1.55 -17.32 14.51
N ALA A 148 -1.77 -16.56 15.59
CA ALA A 148 -1.54 -15.12 15.63
C ALA A 148 -0.07 -14.77 15.38
N ASN A 149 0.87 -15.48 16.01
CA ASN A 149 2.30 -15.29 15.78
C ASN A 149 2.69 -15.59 14.32
N GLN A 150 2.24 -16.71 13.76
CA GLN A 150 2.52 -17.07 12.37
C GLN A 150 1.98 -16.03 11.38
N MET A 151 0.76 -15.55 11.59
CA MET A 151 0.17 -14.52 10.75
C MET A 151 0.89 -13.17 10.91
N PHE A 152 1.31 -12.82 12.13
CA PHE A 152 2.10 -11.62 12.38
C PHE A 152 3.47 -11.67 11.68
N ASP A 153 4.19 -12.78 11.78
CA ASP A 153 5.48 -12.98 11.10
C ASP A 153 5.32 -12.92 9.58
N THR A 154 4.25 -13.53 9.06
CA THR A 154 3.89 -13.48 7.63
C THR A 154 3.65 -12.02 7.19
N VAL A 155 2.82 -11.28 7.93
CA VAL A 155 2.52 -9.86 7.67
C VAL A 155 3.79 -9.02 7.71
N LYS A 156 4.64 -9.21 8.72
CA LYS A 156 5.92 -8.50 8.84
C LYS A 156 6.83 -8.75 7.64
N GLY A 157 6.94 -10.01 7.20
CA GLY A 157 7.72 -10.38 6.01
C GLY A 157 7.20 -9.70 4.74
N ALA A 158 5.88 -9.67 4.53
CA ALA A 158 5.25 -8.99 3.41
C ALA A 158 5.52 -7.48 3.42
N ILE A 159 5.38 -6.82 4.58
CA ILE A 159 5.66 -5.39 4.74
C ILE A 159 7.13 -5.09 4.41
N GLN A 160 8.06 -5.88 4.92
CA GLN A 160 9.49 -5.70 4.66
C GLN A 160 9.84 -5.87 3.18
N ALA A 161 9.25 -6.87 2.51
CA ALA A 161 9.45 -7.09 1.08
C ALA A 161 8.93 -5.91 0.25
N PHE A 162 7.73 -5.39 0.59
CA PHE A 162 7.19 -4.21 -0.07
C PHE A 162 8.05 -2.97 0.18
N GLN A 163 8.51 -2.73 1.40
CA GLN A 163 9.41 -1.60 1.71
C GLN A 163 10.71 -1.65 0.89
N ASN A 164 11.29 -2.84 0.73
CA ASN A 164 12.48 -3.03 -0.11
C ASN A 164 12.18 -2.74 -1.57
N PHE A 165 11.07 -3.27 -2.11
CA PHE A 165 10.63 -2.96 -3.48
C PHE A 165 10.38 -1.46 -3.67
N ASN A 166 9.63 -0.84 -2.76
CA ASN A 166 9.30 0.57 -2.81
C ASN A 166 10.54 1.46 -2.77
N SER A 167 11.54 1.13 -1.96
CA SER A 167 12.82 1.85 -1.93
C SER A 167 13.50 1.83 -3.31
N VAL A 168 13.56 0.67 -3.97
CA VAL A 168 14.14 0.56 -5.31
C VAL A 168 13.29 1.30 -6.35
N TYR A 169 11.96 1.12 -6.29
CA TYR A 169 11.01 1.79 -7.17
C TYR A 169 11.10 3.30 -7.04
N SER A 170 11.06 3.85 -5.83
CA SER A 170 11.14 5.30 -5.58
C SER A 170 12.46 5.90 -6.05
N ASN A 171 13.56 5.14 -5.93
CA ASN A 171 14.88 5.60 -6.39
C ASN A 171 14.97 5.71 -7.92
N HIS A 172 14.27 4.86 -8.67
CA HIS A 172 14.32 4.84 -10.14
C HIS A 172 13.17 5.59 -10.81
N CYS A 173 11.97 5.47 -10.24
CA CYS A 173 10.72 5.97 -10.80
C CYS A 173 10.24 7.26 -10.11
N GLY A 174 10.88 7.65 -9.01
CA GLY A 174 10.68 8.95 -8.36
C GLY A 174 9.34 9.12 -7.62
N GLU A 175 8.65 8.01 -7.39
CA GLU A 175 7.38 7.93 -6.67
C GLU A 175 7.50 7.02 -5.45
N ASP A 176 6.98 7.47 -4.31
CA ASP A 176 6.82 6.66 -3.11
C ASP A 176 5.41 6.07 -3.08
N LEU A 177 5.34 4.74 -3.09
CA LEU A 177 4.10 3.97 -3.09
C LEU A 177 3.61 3.62 -1.68
N MET A 178 4.34 4.03 -0.62
CA MET A 178 3.90 3.78 0.74
C MET A 178 2.63 4.57 1.06
N PRO A 179 1.57 3.91 1.59
CA PRO A 179 0.38 4.63 2.01
C PRO A 179 0.71 5.64 3.12
N ASN A 180 0.12 6.83 3.05
CA ASN A 180 0.28 7.83 4.11
C ASN A 180 -0.64 7.51 5.29
N TYR A 181 -0.15 6.67 6.22
CA TYR A 181 -0.91 6.24 7.39
C TYR A 181 -1.13 7.36 8.44
N GLU A 182 -0.46 8.51 8.31
CA GLU A 182 -0.66 9.66 9.20
C GLU A 182 -1.95 10.45 8.87
N ASP A 183 -2.48 10.31 7.65
CA ASP A 183 -3.67 11.03 7.17
C ASP A 183 -4.96 10.16 7.16
N GLN A 184 -4.90 8.91 7.62
CA GLN A 184 -6.09 8.06 7.69
C GLN A 184 -6.95 8.42 8.91
N PRO A 185 -8.25 8.77 8.74
CA PRO A 185 -9.14 8.97 9.87
C PRO A 185 -9.18 7.68 10.68
N SER A 186 -8.93 7.81 11.98
CA SER A 186 -8.98 6.70 12.90
C SER A 186 -10.36 6.04 12.81
N ALA A 187 -10.43 4.71 12.73
CA ALA A 187 -11.69 3.96 12.65
C ALA A 187 -12.61 4.15 13.88
N ASP A 188 -12.17 4.94 14.87
CA ASP A 188 -12.92 5.36 16.05
C ASP A 188 -13.53 6.77 15.94
N GLU A 189 -13.44 7.44 14.79
CA GLU A 189 -14.12 8.72 14.61
C GLU A 189 -15.63 8.46 14.47
N PRO A 190 -16.47 8.85 15.45
CA PRO A 190 -17.90 8.68 15.34
C PRO A 190 -18.36 9.47 14.12
N ALA A 191 -19.08 8.80 13.22
CA ALA A 191 -19.69 9.44 12.06
C ALA A 191 -20.35 10.76 12.53
N PRO A 192 -20.09 11.90 11.86
CA PRO A 192 -20.78 13.13 12.19
C PRO A 192 -22.29 12.83 12.17
N PRO A 193 -23.05 13.30 13.18
CA PRO A 193 -24.47 13.02 13.24
C PRO A 193 -25.09 13.40 11.90
N ALA A 194 -25.76 12.45 11.27
CA ALA A 194 -26.47 12.69 10.03
C ALA A 194 -27.37 13.91 10.23
N ASP A 195 -27.16 14.94 9.42
CA ASP A 195 -28.05 16.10 9.37
C ASP A 195 -29.49 15.59 9.33
N GLU A 196 -30.29 16.02 10.30
CA GLU A 196 -31.71 15.69 10.38
C GLU A 196 -32.34 15.89 9.00
N PRO A 197 -33.11 14.91 8.49
CA PRO A 197 -33.82 15.09 7.23
C PRO A 197 -34.73 16.31 7.37
N ALA A 198 -34.51 17.30 6.50
CA ALA A 198 -35.35 18.47 6.41
C ALA A 198 -36.83 18.04 6.31
N PRO A 199 -37.75 18.71 7.03
CA PRO A 199 -39.16 18.33 7.00
C PRO A 199 -39.68 18.39 5.56
N PRO A 200 -40.57 17.46 5.17
CA PRO A 200 -41.09 17.42 3.81
C PRO A 200 -41.79 18.73 3.48
N ALA A 201 -41.47 19.29 2.31
CA ALA A 201 -42.12 20.47 1.80
C ALA A 201 -43.63 20.23 1.69
N GLU A 202 -44.39 21.13 2.30
CA GLU A 202 -45.85 21.16 2.27
C GLU A 202 -46.30 21.33 0.81
N GLU A 203 -46.96 20.29 0.28
CA GLU A 203 -47.50 20.22 -1.06
C GLU A 203 -48.60 21.29 -1.22
N ALA A 204 -48.30 22.35 -1.97
CA ALA A 204 -49.28 23.39 -2.28
C ALA A 204 -50.40 22.80 -3.14
N ALA A 205 -51.60 22.70 -2.55
CA ALA A 205 -52.81 22.26 -3.22
C ALA A 205 -53.13 23.10 -4.48
N PRO A 206 -53.60 22.50 -5.58
CA PRO A 206 -53.95 23.24 -6.79
C PRO A 206 -55.22 24.05 -6.57
N ALA A 207 -55.15 25.35 -6.88
CA ALA A 207 -56.30 26.23 -6.92
C ALA A 207 -57.28 25.75 -8.00
N GLY A 208 -58.44 25.27 -7.56
CA GLY A 208 -59.59 24.98 -8.41
C GLY A 208 -60.12 26.25 -9.05
N GLY A 209 -60.19 26.25 -10.37
CA GLY A 209 -60.86 27.28 -11.15
C GLY A 209 -62.38 27.14 -11.12
N ASN A 210 -63.05 28.27 -11.03
CA ASN A 210 -64.39 28.54 -11.57
C ASN A 210 -64.31 29.85 -12.34
#